data_AF-A0A3A9WSM1-F1
#
_entry.id   AF-A0A3A9WSM1-F1
#
_cell.length_a   1.000
_cell.length_b   1.000
_cell.length_c   1.000
_cell.angle_alpha   90.00
_cell.angle_beta   90.00
_cell.angle_gamma   90.00
#
_symmetry.space_group_name_H-M   'P 1'
#
loop_
_entity.id
_entity.type
_entity.pdbx_description
1 polymer ?
#
loop_
_entity_poly.entity_id
_entity_poly.type
_entity_poly.pdbx_seq_one_letter_code
_entity_poly.pdbx_strand_id
1 'polypeptide(L)'
;MKKNNLHNKKGGFKVPSDYFENFEEKLFEKISKDDQVNSALPNKANSGLKVPENYFDKLERDIFKNVNSENQESSILAGSIKTGLSAPDKYFENVENTILQKTINTNQESKIISLLSRKNILYISGIAAMIAIIISISINKGQDSFSFDSVDIVDIQEYFDEGNAEFSDSEIAELLDEEINLTNTFSDEDITDEELENYLSDEELEDEIIYVE
;
A
#
# COMPACT_ATOMS: atom_id res chain seq x y z
N MET A 1 6.34 -10.53 6.67
CA MET A 1 5.40 -9.42 6.45
C MET A 1 4.38 -9.82 5.39
N LYS A 2 3.09 -9.90 5.75
CA LYS A 2 2.00 -10.28 4.83
C LYS A 2 1.63 -9.07 3.96
N LYS A 3 1.66 -9.21 2.63
CA LYS A 3 1.23 -8.18 1.68
C LYS A 3 -0.30 -8.18 1.61
N ASN A 4 -0.94 -7.17 2.18
CA ASN A 4 -2.37 -6.96 2.09
C ASN A 4 -2.70 -6.24 0.78
N ASN A 5 -3.27 -6.95 -0.19
CA ASN A 5 -3.74 -6.40 -1.47
C ASN A 5 -5.05 -5.62 -1.28
N LEU A 6 -4.96 -4.30 -1.09
CA LEU A 6 -6.08 -3.43 -0.68
C LEU A 6 -6.81 -2.71 -1.83
N HIS A 7 -6.90 -3.28 -3.04
CA HIS A 7 -7.68 -2.70 -4.14
C HIS A 7 -8.55 -3.75 -4.84
N ASN A 8 -9.79 -3.90 -4.40
CA ASN A 8 -10.93 -4.36 -5.20
C ASN A 8 -12.25 -4.16 -4.44
N LYS A 9 -12.60 -2.91 -4.12
CA LYS A 9 -13.99 -2.60 -3.75
C LYS A 9 -14.83 -2.66 -5.02
N LYS A 10 -15.50 -3.80 -5.26
CA LYS A 10 -16.54 -3.98 -6.30
C LYS A 10 -17.81 -3.19 -5.92
N GLY A 11 -17.71 -1.87 -5.87
CA GLY A 11 -18.81 -0.95 -5.52
C GLY A 11 -19.47 -0.31 -6.74
N GLY A 12 -19.75 -1.10 -7.78
CA GLY A 12 -20.52 -0.64 -8.94
C GLY A 12 -21.90 -1.30 -8.96
N PHE A 13 -22.93 -0.56 -9.39
CA PHE A 13 -24.24 -1.13 -9.69
C PHE A 13 -24.08 -2.22 -10.75
N LYS A 14 -24.42 -3.46 -10.38
CA LYS A 14 -24.51 -4.57 -11.33
C LYS A 14 -25.97 -4.78 -11.67
N VAL A 15 -26.29 -4.70 -12.95
CA VAL A 15 -27.57 -5.19 -13.43
C VAL A 15 -27.60 -6.72 -13.32
N PRO A 16 -28.77 -7.34 -13.08
CA PRO A 16 -28.93 -8.79 -13.14
C PRO A 16 -28.42 -9.36 -14.47
N SER A 17 -28.01 -10.63 -14.47
CA SER A 17 -27.75 -11.34 -15.74
C SER A 17 -29.00 -11.26 -16.61
N ASP A 18 -28.80 -11.08 -17.92
CA ASP A 18 -29.87 -11.10 -18.92
C ASP A 18 -30.90 -9.95 -18.78
N TYR A 19 -30.55 -8.87 -18.06
CA TYR A 19 -31.39 -7.66 -17.97
C TYR A 19 -31.63 -7.03 -19.35
N PHE A 20 -30.56 -6.86 -20.15
CA PHE A 20 -30.65 -6.23 -21.47
C PHE A 20 -31.17 -7.18 -22.53
N GLU A 21 -30.77 -8.44 -22.51
CA GLU A 21 -31.23 -9.46 -23.47
C GLU A 21 -32.76 -9.62 -23.43
N ASN A 22 -33.35 -9.57 -22.23
CA ASN A 22 -34.80 -9.72 -22.05
C ASN A 22 -35.53 -8.39 -21.87
N PHE A 23 -34.86 -7.24 -22.06
CA PHE A 23 -35.47 -5.93 -21.82
C PHE A 23 -36.62 -5.68 -22.80
N GLU A 24 -36.37 -5.92 -24.08
CA GLU A 24 -37.33 -5.65 -25.15
C GLU A 24 -38.58 -6.52 -25.02
N GLU A 25 -38.39 -7.82 -24.75
CA GLU A 25 -39.50 -8.74 -24.51
C GLU A 25 -40.36 -8.31 -23.31
N LYS A 26 -39.73 -7.93 -22.18
CA LYS A 26 -40.45 -7.43 -21.00
C LYS A 26 -41.16 -6.10 -21.24
N LEU A 27 -40.58 -5.22 -22.08
CA LEU A 27 -41.19 -3.95 -22.45
C LEU A 27 -42.45 -4.18 -23.28
N PHE A 28 -42.37 -5.02 -24.31
CA PHE A 28 -43.52 -5.35 -25.16
C PHE A 28 -44.58 -6.15 -24.42
N GLU A 29 -44.19 -7.07 -23.53
CA GLU A 29 -45.11 -7.78 -22.64
C GLU A 29 -45.88 -6.79 -21.76
N LYS A 30 -45.21 -5.77 -21.22
CA LYS A 30 -45.85 -4.75 -20.38
C LYS A 30 -46.79 -3.83 -21.16
N ILE A 31 -46.39 -3.39 -22.34
CA ILE A 31 -47.23 -2.58 -23.24
C ILE A 31 -48.48 -3.38 -23.64
N SER A 32 -48.30 -4.65 -24.04
CA SER A 32 -49.41 -5.51 -24.49
C SER A 32 -50.34 -5.93 -23.35
N LYS A 33 -49.83 -6.03 -22.11
CA LYS A 33 -50.66 -6.28 -20.92
C LYS A 33 -51.50 -5.05 -20.54
N ASP A 34 -51.02 -3.84 -20.79
CA ASP A 34 -51.75 -2.58 -20.52
C ASP A 34 -52.96 -2.40 -21.46
N ASP A 35 -52.98 -3.08 -22.61
CA ASP A 35 -54.12 -3.08 -23.54
C ASP A 35 -55.28 -4.01 -23.08
N GLN A 36 -55.01 -5.02 -22.24
CA GLN A 36 -56.03 -6.00 -21.78
C GLN A 36 -56.38 -5.90 -20.28
N VAL A 37 -55.61 -5.14 -19.49
CA VAL A 37 -55.90 -4.86 -18.08
C VAL A 37 -56.00 -3.37 -17.92
N ASN A 38 -57.23 -2.85 -17.77
CA ASN A 38 -57.58 -1.55 -17.19
C ASN A 38 -56.37 -0.67 -16.84
N SER A 39 -55.82 -0.03 -17.87
CA SER A 39 -55.21 1.29 -17.84
C SER A 39 -54.45 1.61 -16.53
N ALA A 40 -53.13 1.47 -16.54
CA ALA A 40 -52.26 2.14 -15.57
C ALA A 40 -52.45 3.69 -15.53
N LEU A 41 -53.25 4.22 -16.47
CA LEU A 41 -53.82 5.56 -16.47
C LEU A 41 -55.31 5.50 -16.11
N PRO A 42 -55.78 6.06 -14.98
CA PRO A 42 -57.20 5.96 -14.60
C PRO A 42 -58.11 6.45 -15.72
N ASN A 43 -58.95 5.54 -16.22
CA ASN A 43 -60.20 5.75 -16.96
C ASN A 43 -60.41 7.16 -17.55
N LYS A 44 -60.11 7.29 -18.85
CA LYS A 44 -60.85 7.98 -19.94
C LYS A 44 -61.89 9.09 -19.61
N ALA A 45 -61.74 9.89 -18.55
CA ALA A 45 -62.65 11.02 -18.29
C ALA A 45 -61.97 12.24 -17.65
N ASN A 46 -60.92 12.07 -16.84
CA ASN A 46 -60.33 13.16 -16.05
C ASN A 46 -58.79 13.12 -15.96
N SER A 47 -58.07 12.70 -17.00
CA SER A 47 -56.68 13.17 -17.08
C SER A 47 -56.76 14.70 -17.17
N GLY A 48 -56.10 15.44 -16.29
CA GLY A 48 -56.02 16.91 -16.37
C GLY A 48 -55.30 17.42 -17.64
N LEU A 49 -55.07 16.53 -18.60
CA LEU A 49 -54.40 16.69 -19.87
C LEU A 49 -55.44 16.83 -20.98
N LYS A 50 -56.45 17.69 -20.79
CA LYS A 50 -57.34 18.10 -21.88
C LYS A 50 -56.69 19.27 -22.60
N VAL A 51 -56.43 19.10 -23.89
CA VAL A 51 -56.02 20.23 -24.73
C VAL A 51 -57.20 21.18 -24.92
N PRO A 52 -56.97 22.49 -25.07
CA PRO A 52 -58.02 23.46 -25.39
C PRO A 52 -58.75 23.10 -26.69
N GLU A 53 -60.01 23.52 -26.78
CA GLU A 53 -60.82 23.35 -27.99
C GLU A 53 -60.14 24.01 -29.21
N ASN A 54 -60.11 23.29 -30.33
CA ASN A 54 -59.44 23.71 -31.58
C ASN A 54 -57.92 23.93 -31.48
N TYR A 55 -57.23 23.37 -30.46
CA TYR A 55 -55.77 23.46 -30.34
C TYR A 55 -55.07 22.92 -31.59
N PHE A 56 -55.45 21.73 -32.06
CA PHE A 56 -54.82 21.08 -33.20
C PHE A 56 -55.16 21.77 -34.52
N ASP A 57 -56.39 22.23 -34.72
CA ASP A 57 -56.77 22.97 -35.93
C ASP A 57 -56.05 24.33 -36.03
N LYS A 58 -55.85 24.99 -34.87
CA LYS A 58 -55.07 26.23 -34.80
C LYS A 58 -53.59 25.95 -35.05
N LEU A 59 -53.05 24.89 -34.45
CA LEU A 59 -51.67 24.47 -34.66
C LEU A 59 -51.40 24.15 -36.13
N GLU A 60 -52.25 23.36 -36.76
CA GLU A 60 -52.14 22.98 -38.17
C GLU A 60 -52.18 24.22 -39.07
N ARG A 61 -53.17 25.10 -38.87
CA ARG A 61 -53.26 26.36 -39.63
C ARG A 61 -52.03 27.24 -39.45
N ASP A 62 -51.51 27.36 -38.22
CA ASP A 62 -50.33 28.17 -37.92
C ASP A 62 -49.07 27.57 -38.57
N ILE A 63 -48.94 26.23 -38.60
CA ILE A 63 -47.86 25.54 -39.32
C ILE A 63 -47.96 25.81 -40.83
N PHE A 64 -49.13 25.57 -41.45
CA PHE A 64 -49.30 25.75 -42.90
C PHE A 64 -49.16 27.21 -43.35
N LYS A 65 -49.61 28.17 -42.55
CA LYS A 65 -49.41 29.60 -42.84
C LYS A 65 -47.93 29.95 -42.89
N ASN A 66 -47.13 29.37 -42.00
CA ASN A 66 -45.71 29.68 -41.89
C ASN A 66 -44.86 28.92 -42.92
N VAL A 67 -45.24 27.70 -43.30
CA VAL A 67 -44.57 26.93 -44.37
C VAL A 67 -44.76 27.58 -45.74
N ASN A 68 -45.94 28.19 -45.99
CA ASN A 68 -46.23 28.86 -47.27
C ASN A 68 -45.82 30.34 -47.30
N SER A 69 -45.29 30.89 -46.20
CA SER A 69 -44.75 32.26 -46.14
C SER A 69 -43.27 32.24 -46.53
N GLU A 70 -43.03 32.25 -47.84
CA GLU A 70 -41.75 31.89 -48.47
C GLU A 70 -40.53 32.80 -48.17
N ASN A 71 -40.58 33.80 -47.28
CA ASN A 71 -39.48 34.79 -47.16
C ASN A 71 -39.30 35.48 -45.80
N GLN A 72 -39.68 34.89 -44.67
CA GLN A 72 -39.27 35.44 -43.37
C GLN A 72 -38.63 34.38 -42.49
N GLU A 73 -37.35 34.58 -42.21
CA GLU A 73 -36.55 33.90 -41.19
C GLU A 73 -37.15 34.11 -39.79
N SER A 74 -38.30 33.50 -39.55
CA SER A 74 -38.97 33.52 -38.26
C SER A 74 -39.12 32.07 -37.85
N SER A 75 -38.02 31.52 -37.33
CA SER A 75 -38.07 30.31 -36.53
C SER A 75 -39.23 30.43 -35.54
N ILE A 76 -40.07 29.39 -35.50
CA ILE A 76 -41.31 29.30 -34.70
C ILE A 76 -41.04 29.56 -33.20
N LEU A 77 -39.77 29.53 -32.78
CA LEU A 77 -39.31 29.70 -31.40
C LEU A 77 -38.51 30.99 -31.17
N ALA A 78 -38.16 31.75 -32.22
CA ALA A 78 -37.20 32.86 -32.12
C ALA A 78 -37.83 34.23 -31.80
N GLY A 79 -39.12 34.41 -32.08
CA GLY A 79 -39.76 35.73 -31.95
C GLY A 79 -40.03 36.19 -30.50
N SER A 80 -40.14 35.27 -29.53
CA SER A 80 -40.62 35.62 -28.18
C SER A 80 -40.03 34.81 -27.03
N ILE A 81 -39.19 33.80 -27.30
CA ILE A 81 -38.54 33.03 -26.24
C ILE A 81 -37.05 33.24 -26.37
N LYS A 82 -36.47 34.10 -25.52
CA LYS A 82 -35.03 34.06 -25.23
C LYS A 82 -34.75 32.74 -24.51
N THR A 83 -34.76 31.64 -25.24
CA THR A 83 -34.20 30.39 -24.74
C THR A 83 -32.71 30.65 -24.55
N GLY A 84 -32.12 30.19 -23.45
CA GLY A 84 -30.66 30.20 -23.26
C GLY A 84 -29.90 29.31 -24.26
N LEU A 85 -30.56 28.91 -25.36
CA LEU A 85 -30.10 28.03 -26.42
C LEU A 85 -29.73 28.84 -27.68
N SER A 86 -29.71 30.17 -27.61
CA SER A 86 -29.24 31.02 -28.70
C SER A 86 -27.73 31.19 -28.62
N ALA A 87 -27.03 30.98 -29.74
CA ALA A 87 -25.60 31.23 -29.84
C ALA A 87 -25.34 32.75 -29.77
N PRO A 88 -24.23 33.19 -29.15
CA PRO A 88 -23.84 34.60 -29.13
C PRO A 88 -23.71 35.19 -30.54
N ASP A 89 -23.99 36.49 -30.66
CA ASP A 89 -23.84 37.22 -31.93
C ASP A 89 -22.45 36.99 -32.52
N LYS A 90 -22.42 36.62 -33.81
CA LYS A 90 -21.20 36.36 -34.58
C LYS A 90 -20.33 35.23 -34.03
N TYR A 91 -20.87 34.33 -33.20
CA TYR A 91 -20.14 33.15 -32.70
C TYR A 91 -19.52 32.35 -33.85
N PHE A 92 -20.33 31.97 -34.85
CA PHE A 92 -19.88 31.17 -35.99
C PHE A 92 -19.01 31.95 -36.99
N GLU A 93 -19.13 33.28 -37.04
CA GLU A 93 -18.25 34.13 -37.85
C GLU A 93 -16.84 34.24 -37.23
N ASN A 94 -16.77 34.28 -35.90
CA ASN A 94 -15.52 34.51 -35.18
C ASN A 94 -14.82 33.22 -34.73
N VAL A 95 -15.52 32.08 -34.68
CA VAL A 95 -14.98 30.82 -34.15
C VAL A 95 -13.77 30.34 -34.96
N GLU A 96 -13.83 30.44 -36.28
CA GLU A 96 -12.74 30.04 -37.17
C GLU A 96 -11.48 30.89 -36.91
N ASN A 97 -11.63 32.22 -36.95
CA ASN A 97 -10.55 33.16 -36.66
C ASN A 97 -9.97 32.97 -35.25
N THR A 98 -10.81 32.69 -34.26
CA THR A 98 -10.40 32.46 -32.87
C THR A 98 -9.58 31.18 -32.74
N ILE A 99 -10.01 30.10 -33.40
CA ILE A 99 -9.27 28.83 -33.41
C ILE A 99 -7.91 29.02 -34.07
N LEU A 100 -7.87 29.63 -35.26
CA LEU A 100 -6.62 29.88 -36.00
C LEU A 100 -5.65 30.75 -35.19
N GLN A 101 -6.14 31.80 -34.52
CA GLN A 101 -5.31 32.62 -33.64
C GLN A 101 -4.73 31.85 -32.46
N LYS A 102 -5.49 30.90 -31.89
CA LYS A 102 -5.05 30.08 -30.76
C LYS A 102 -4.18 28.88 -31.15
N THR A 103 -4.20 28.43 -32.40
CA THR A 103 -3.42 27.26 -32.82
C THR A 103 -2.18 27.61 -33.63
N ILE A 104 -2.20 28.70 -34.39
CA ILE A 104 -1.09 29.09 -35.28
C ILE A 104 -0.12 30.04 -34.57
N ASN A 105 -0.62 30.95 -33.72
CA ASN A 105 0.22 31.95 -33.05
C ASN A 105 0.83 31.47 -31.71
N THR A 106 0.53 30.23 -31.28
CA THR A 106 1.16 29.64 -30.10
C THR A 106 2.48 28.97 -30.47
N ASN A 107 3.43 29.75 -30.97
CA ASN A 107 4.87 29.41 -30.93
C ASN A 107 5.42 29.57 -29.50
N GLN A 108 4.63 29.20 -28.49
CA GLN A 108 5.17 29.02 -27.16
C GLN A 108 5.66 27.58 -27.11
N GLU A 109 6.95 27.39 -27.35
CA GLU A 109 7.64 26.16 -27.00
C GLU A 109 7.12 25.74 -25.63
N SER A 110 6.40 24.62 -25.58
CA SER A 110 5.86 24.10 -24.32
C SER A 110 7.02 24.09 -23.34
N LYS A 111 6.87 24.72 -22.17
CA LYS A 111 7.92 24.78 -21.15
C LYS A 111 8.24 23.36 -20.69
N ILE A 112 9.15 22.71 -21.40
CA ILE A 112 9.64 21.38 -21.08
C ILE A 112 10.57 21.52 -19.89
N ILE A 113 10.06 21.17 -18.72
CA ILE A 113 10.91 21.01 -17.54
C ILE A 113 11.48 19.59 -17.56
N SER A 114 12.80 19.48 -17.44
CA SER A 114 13.46 18.17 -17.29
C SER A 114 12.96 17.52 -16.00
N LEU A 115 12.33 16.35 -16.13
CA LEU A 115 11.76 15.62 -14.99
C LEU A 115 12.85 15.09 -14.04
N LEU A 116 14.04 14.84 -14.57
CA LEU A 116 15.22 14.45 -13.81
C LEU A 116 16.22 15.61 -13.77
N SER A 117 16.47 16.14 -12.57
CA SER A 117 17.54 17.09 -12.34
C SER A 117 18.78 16.34 -11.85
N ARG A 118 19.96 16.63 -12.42
CA ARG A 118 21.22 15.99 -12.01
C ARG A 118 21.53 16.20 -10.53
N LYS A 119 21.06 17.32 -9.96
CA LYS A 119 21.20 17.64 -8.54
C LYS A 119 20.44 16.63 -7.67
N ASN A 120 19.18 16.35 -7.99
CA ASN A 120 18.36 15.43 -7.20
C ASN A 120 18.87 13.98 -7.31
N ILE A 121 19.37 13.58 -8.49
CA ILE A 121 19.97 12.26 -8.69
C ILE A 121 21.18 12.05 -7.77
N LEU A 122 22.01 13.08 -7.58
CA LEU A 122 23.21 12.99 -6.75
C LEU A 122 22.84 12.78 -5.26
N TYR A 123 21.83 13.49 -4.76
CA TYR A 123 21.31 13.28 -3.39
C TYR A 123 20.66 11.90 -3.22
N ILE A 124 19.83 11.47 -4.17
CA ILE A 124 19.17 10.15 -4.12
C ILE A 124 20.20 9.02 -4.18
N SER A 125 21.27 9.19 -4.96
CA SER A 125 22.36 8.20 -5.05
C SER A 125 23.06 7.99 -3.71
N GLY A 126 23.28 9.05 -2.92
CA GLY A 126 23.90 8.91 -1.59
C GLY A 126 23.00 8.16 -0.60
N ILE A 127 21.70 8.45 -0.61
CA ILE A 127 20.72 7.74 0.24
C ILE A 127 20.62 6.27 -0.16
N ALA A 128 20.57 5.98 -1.46
CA ALA A 128 20.53 4.61 -1.98
C ALA A 128 21.80 3.82 -1.61
N ALA A 129 22.97 4.45 -1.66
CA ALA A 129 24.22 3.82 -1.24
C ALA A 129 24.23 3.45 0.25
N MET A 130 23.75 4.34 1.13
CA MET A 130 23.62 4.02 2.57
C MET A 130 22.68 2.83 2.80
N ILE A 131 21.54 2.80 2.12
CA ILE A 131 20.59 1.68 2.22
C ILE A 131 21.22 0.38 1.70
N ALA A 132 21.94 0.43 0.58
CA ALA A 132 22.65 -0.73 0.04
C ALA A 132 23.71 -1.27 0.99
N ILE A 133 24.48 -0.40 1.65
CA ILE A 133 25.47 -0.79 2.67
C ILE A 133 24.78 -1.48 3.85
N ILE A 134 23.70 -0.90 4.38
CA ILE A 134 22.94 -1.47 5.51
C ILE A 134 22.38 -2.85 5.15
N ILE A 135 21.81 -2.99 3.96
CA ILE A 135 21.27 -4.26 3.45
C ILE A 135 22.41 -5.28 3.28
N SER A 136 23.55 -4.87 2.72
CA SER A 136 24.68 -5.76 2.49
C SER A 136 25.30 -6.29 3.79
N ILE A 137 25.34 -5.47 4.84
CA ILE A 137 25.76 -5.90 6.18
C ILE A 137 24.70 -6.81 6.82
N SER A 138 23.42 -6.47 6.68
CA SER A 138 22.33 -7.20 7.35
C SER A 138 22.08 -8.61 6.79
N ILE A 139 22.42 -8.86 5.52
CA ILE A 139 22.19 -10.16 4.87
C ILE A 139 23.32 -11.17 5.15
N ASN A 140 24.51 -10.69 5.53
CA ASN A 140 25.73 -11.52 5.68
C ASN A 140 26.00 -12.01 7.12
N LYS A 141 24.99 -12.03 8.00
CA LYS A 141 25.09 -12.83 9.23
C LYS A 141 24.85 -14.29 8.87
N GLY A 142 25.93 -14.96 8.43
CA GLY A 142 26.01 -16.41 8.54
C GLY A 142 25.68 -16.80 9.98
N GLN A 143 24.90 -17.87 10.15
CA GLN A 143 24.71 -18.44 11.47
C GLN A 143 26.01 -19.16 11.87
N ASP A 144 27.01 -18.38 12.28
CA ASP A 144 28.10 -18.93 13.08
C ASP A 144 27.47 -19.24 14.42
N SER A 145 26.96 -20.45 14.57
CA SER A 145 26.61 -20.98 15.88
C SER A 145 27.90 -21.02 16.67
N PHE A 146 28.04 -20.15 17.67
CA PHE A 146 29.10 -20.28 18.66
C PHE A 146 29.03 -21.70 19.24
N SER A 147 30.05 -22.51 18.97
CA SER A 147 30.23 -23.83 19.56
C SER A 147 31.43 -23.79 20.48
N PHE A 148 31.30 -24.37 21.67
CA PHE A 148 32.43 -24.54 22.58
C PHE A 148 33.39 -25.64 22.13
N ASP A 149 32.99 -26.49 21.17
CA ASP A 149 33.82 -27.56 20.61
C ASP A 149 35.05 -27.03 19.84
N SER A 150 35.05 -25.74 19.47
CA SER A 150 36.15 -25.10 18.75
C SER A 150 37.10 -24.32 19.66
N VAL A 151 36.90 -24.36 20.98
CA VAL A 151 37.77 -23.67 21.94
C VAL A 151 38.86 -24.63 22.38
N ASP A 152 40.12 -24.27 22.13
CA ASP A 152 41.26 -25.07 22.57
C ASP A 152 41.57 -24.83 24.06
N ILE A 153 42.12 -25.83 24.75
CA ILE A 153 42.53 -25.73 26.17
C ILE A 153 43.56 -24.61 26.37
N VAL A 154 44.44 -24.39 25.40
CA VAL A 154 45.44 -23.32 25.43
C VAL A 154 44.77 -21.95 25.46
N ASP A 155 43.68 -21.77 24.69
CA ASP A 155 42.92 -20.52 24.68
C ASP A 155 42.19 -20.28 26.02
N ILE A 156 41.71 -21.36 26.65
CA ILE A 156 41.10 -21.30 27.98
C ILE A 156 42.13 -20.89 29.03
N GLN A 157 43.32 -21.48 28.99
CA GLN A 157 44.42 -21.12 29.90
C GLN A 157 44.85 -19.66 29.73
N GLU A 158 45.07 -19.21 28.50
CA GLU A 158 45.40 -17.81 28.20
C GLU A 158 44.30 -16.86 28.71
N TYR A 159 43.03 -17.24 28.57
CA TYR A 159 41.90 -16.46 29.08
C TYR A 159 41.93 -16.28 30.61
N PHE A 160 42.31 -17.34 31.36
CA PHE A 160 42.49 -17.27 32.81
C PHE A 160 43.74 -16.48 33.20
N ASP A 161 44.86 -16.69 32.51
CA ASP A 161 46.14 -16.01 32.78
C ASP A 161 46.09 -14.50 32.53
N GLU A 162 45.27 -14.06 31.57
CA GLU A 162 44.99 -12.64 31.33
C GLU A 162 44.10 -11.99 32.40
N GLY A 163 43.63 -12.75 33.40
CA GLY A 163 42.76 -12.26 34.47
C GLY A 163 41.32 -11.97 34.01
N ASN A 164 40.89 -12.53 32.88
CA ASN A 164 39.52 -12.34 32.39
C ASN A 164 38.48 -13.13 33.20
N ALA A 165 38.91 -14.10 34.00
CA ALA A 165 38.09 -14.87 34.92
C ALA A 165 38.80 -15.03 36.27
N GLU A 166 38.63 -14.03 37.13
CA GLU A 166 39.00 -14.12 38.55
C GLU A 166 37.78 -14.64 39.33
N PHE A 167 37.97 -15.70 40.11
CA PHE A 167 36.95 -16.22 41.02
C PHE A 167 37.39 -16.06 42.46
N SER A 168 36.46 -15.67 43.32
CA SER A 168 36.65 -15.72 44.76
C SER A 168 36.51 -17.15 45.29
N ASP A 169 37.14 -17.43 46.43
CA ASP A 169 37.03 -18.73 47.10
C ASP A 169 35.56 -19.15 47.34
N SER A 170 34.68 -18.17 47.62
CA SER A 170 33.24 -18.40 47.79
C SER A 170 32.54 -18.78 46.49
N GLU A 171 32.93 -18.22 45.35
CA GLU A 171 32.35 -18.55 44.05
C GLU A 171 32.85 -19.91 43.56
N ILE A 172 34.12 -20.23 43.82
CA ILE A 172 34.68 -21.56 43.57
C ILE A 172 33.93 -22.60 44.42
N ALA A 173 33.66 -22.30 45.69
CA ALA A 173 32.91 -23.19 46.57
C ALA A 173 31.46 -23.42 46.11
N GLU A 174 30.80 -22.41 45.50
CA GLU A 174 29.46 -22.55 44.94
C GLU A 174 29.44 -23.44 43.67
N LEU A 175 30.53 -23.44 42.91
CA LEU A 175 30.68 -24.31 41.75
C LEU A 175 30.93 -25.78 42.14
N LEU A 176 31.52 -26.04 43.30
CA LEU A 176 31.82 -27.36 43.84
C LEU A 176 30.61 -28.05 44.50
N ASP A 177 29.42 -27.93 43.89
CA ASP A 177 28.17 -28.52 44.39
C ASP A 177 28.34 -30.01 44.75
N GLU A 178 27.54 -30.51 45.70
CA GLU A 178 27.64 -31.89 46.24
C GLU A 178 27.50 -32.99 45.17
N GLU A 179 27.03 -32.63 43.96
CA GLU A 179 26.89 -33.52 42.81
C GLU A 179 28.20 -33.74 42.02
N ILE A 180 29.22 -32.90 42.21
CA ILE A 180 30.53 -33.05 41.56
C ILE A 180 31.34 -34.13 42.29
N ASN A 181 31.33 -35.34 41.75
CA ASN A 181 32.14 -36.44 42.24
C ASN A 181 33.61 -36.28 41.80
N LEU A 182 34.35 -35.45 42.52
CA LEU A 182 35.80 -35.27 42.38
C LEU A 182 36.59 -36.53 42.73
N THR A 183 36.00 -37.46 43.47
CA THR A 183 36.67 -38.69 43.88
C THR A 183 37.14 -39.49 42.67
N ASN A 184 36.35 -39.61 41.60
CA ASN A 184 36.78 -40.35 40.41
C ASN A 184 37.95 -39.67 39.68
N THR A 185 38.05 -38.34 39.71
CA THR A 185 39.13 -37.59 39.05
C THR A 185 40.45 -37.73 39.78
N PHE A 186 40.42 -37.74 41.11
CA PHE A 186 41.64 -37.83 41.94
C PHE A 186 41.99 -39.27 42.38
N SER A 187 41.10 -40.25 42.18
CA SER A 187 41.36 -41.65 42.60
C SER A 187 42.28 -42.41 41.64
N ASP A 188 42.47 -41.94 40.41
CA ASP A 188 43.26 -42.63 39.39
C ASP A 188 44.73 -42.15 39.32
N GLU A 189 45.10 -41.11 40.09
CA GLU A 189 46.48 -40.63 40.21
C GLU A 189 47.09 -41.09 41.54
N ASP A 190 47.88 -42.17 41.47
CA ASP A 190 48.75 -42.57 42.56
C ASP A 190 49.89 -41.53 42.69
N ILE A 191 49.75 -40.58 43.62
CA ILE A 191 50.83 -39.66 43.97
C ILE A 191 51.96 -40.47 44.63
N THR A 192 53.18 -40.34 44.11
CA THR A 192 54.32 -41.07 44.67
C THR A 192 54.82 -40.42 45.96
N ASP A 193 55.37 -41.23 46.88
CA ASP A 193 55.93 -40.72 48.14
C ASP A 193 57.01 -39.65 47.90
N GLU A 194 57.78 -39.75 46.81
CA GLU A 194 58.81 -38.78 46.43
C GLU A 194 58.23 -37.44 45.98
N GLU A 195 57.13 -37.44 45.21
CA GLU A 195 56.42 -36.22 44.83
C GLU A 195 55.79 -35.53 46.03
N LEU A 196 55.23 -36.31 46.97
CA LEU A 196 54.68 -35.78 48.21
C LEU A 196 55.76 -35.19 49.13
N GLU A 197 56.91 -35.88 49.27
CA GLU A 197 58.04 -35.40 50.07
C GLU A 197 58.62 -34.10 49.51
N ASN A 198 58.76 -34.01 48.19
CA ASN A 198 59.22 -32.77 47.54
C ASN A 198 58.24 -31.62 47.74
N TYR A 199 56.93 -31.84 47.57
CA TYR A 199 55.93 -30.80 47.80
C TYR A 199 55.96 -30.28 49.25
N LEU A 200 56.01 -31.20 50.22
CA LEU A 200 56.07 -30.84 51.65
C LEU A 200 57.40 -30.20 52.06
N SER A 201 58.47 -30.42 51.30
CA SER A 201 59.79 -29.85 51.57
C SER A 201 59.99 -28.48 50.90
N ASP A 202 59.31 -28.23 49.78
CA ASP A 202 59.36 -26.97 49.05
C ASP A 202 58.48 -25.88 49.68
N GLU A 203 57.39 -26.27 50.36
CA GLU A 203 56.67 -25.34 51.23
C GLU A 203 57.41 -25.15 52.55
N GLU A 204 57.87 -23.92 52.80
CA GLU A 204 58.26 -23.48 54.13
C GLU A 204 56.97 -23.47 54.97
N LEU A 205 56.65 -24.59 55.62
CA LEU A 205 55.57 -24.68 56.59
C LEU A 205 55.88 -23.62 57.67
N GLU A 206 55.32 -22.43 57.53
CA GLU A 206 55.32 -21.46 58.61
C GLU A 206 54.70 -22.18 59.81
N ASP A 207 55.47 -22.30 60.89
CA ASP A 207 55.02 -22.77 62.19
C ASP A 207 53.90 -21.83 62.67
N GLU A 208 52.68 -21.99 62.15
CA GLU A 208 51.48 -21.44 62.76
C GLU A 208 51.20 -22.31 63.98
N ILE A 209 51.87 -21.95 65.08
CA ILE A 209 51.67 -22.51 66.40
C ILE A 209 50.18 -22.33 66.72
N ILE A 210 49.40 -23.40 66.55
CA ILE A 210 48.01 -23.45 67.01
C ILE A 210 48.06 -23.36 68.55
N TYR A 211 47.78 -22.17 69.08
CA TYR A 211 47.48 -22.01 70.50
C TYR A 211 46.12 -22.68 70.76
N VAL A 212 46.16 -23.82 71.44
CA VAL A 212 44.97 -24.43 72.05
C VAL A 212 44.79 -23.79 73.43
N GLU A 213 43.68 -23.08 73.63
CA GLU A 213 43.16 -22.74 74.97
C GLU A 213 42.32 -23.88 75.53
#